data_AF-A0A960MIS9-F1
#
_entry.id   AF-A0A960MIS9-F1
#
_cell.length_a   1.000
_cell.length_b   1.000
_cell.length_c   1.000
_cell.angle_alpha   90.00
_cell.angle_beta   90.00
_cell.angle_gamma   90.00
#
_symmetry.space_group_name_H-M   'P 1'
#
loop_
_entity.id
_entity.type
_entity.pdbx_description
1 polymer ?
#
loop_
_entity_poly.entity_id
_entity_poly.type
_entity_poly.pdbx_seq_one_letter_code
_entity_poly.pdbx_strand_id
1 'polypeptide(L)'
;MEILYSSAIFALLKRAQKLSRKILAEEVGLPLGRSRFFVKNTGYPLHFIAFEHPSRLGYFQADLYEIGINKVYLFESDENLLNLLRHELAHYLTYIYYGPHVSHHGKEFHEICQRYGWNTEVSRAAIKTEKIAHHEKVLAKVHKLLSLANSSHLGEAEAATLKAQELLLKYNLNLKETRDEMRLLRLFPQKRSSAKLSAISSILRTFLVYPVF
;
A
#
# COMPACT_ATOMS: atom_id res chain seq x y z
N MET A 1 5.02 -12.57 3.71
CA MET A 1 4.31 -11.32 3.36
C MET A 1 3.08 -11.26 4.22
N GLU A 2 2.98 -10.27 5.11
CA GLU A 2 1.87 -10.13 6.05
C GLU A 2 0.95 -9.02 5.59
N ILE A 3 -0.37 -9.24 5.59
CA ILE A 3 -1.35 -8.22 5.21
C ILE A 3 -1.81 -7.53 6.49
N LEU A 4 -1.92 -6.21 6.43
CA LEU A 4 -2.14 -5.38 7.61
C LEU A 4 -3.48 -4.65 7.55
N TYR A 5 -4.02 -4.35 8.73
CA TYR A 5 -5.16 -3.47 8.91
C TYR A 5 -5.00 -2.62 10.17
N SER A 6 -5.18 -1.32 10.02
CA SER A 6 -5.30 -0.34 11.10
C SER A 6 -5.98 0.91 10.54
N SER A 7 -6.29 1.90 11.38
CA SER A 7 -6.76 3.22 10.91
C SER A 7 -5.75 3.89 9.97
N ALA A 8 -4.44 3.80 10.28
CA ALA A 8 -3.36 4.32 9.43
C ALA A 8 -3.36 3.66 8.07
N ILE A 9 -3.41 2.34 8.07
CA ILE A 9 -3.41 1.55 6.87
C ILE A 9 -4.64 1.90 6.03
N PHE A 10 -5.81 2.05 6.65
CA PHE A 10 -7.00 2.50 5.93
C PHE A 10 -6.82 3.89 5.30
N ALA A 11 -6.21 4.83 6.01
CA ALA A 11 -5.88 6.15 5.47
C ALA A 11 -4.90 6.07 4.28
N LEU A 12 -3.84 5.24 4.37
CA LEU A 12 -2.91 4.97 3.28
C LEU A 12 -3.64 4.39 2.06
N LEU A 13 -4.49 3.39 2.24
CA LEU A 13 -5.23 2.78 1.13
C LEU A 13 -6.19 3.77 0.48
N LYS A 14 -6.83 4.65 1.25
CA LYS A 14 -7.65 5.75 0.69
C LYS A 14 -6.81 6.75 -0.09
N ARG A 15 -5.65 7.12 0.43
CA ARG A 15 -4.68 7.99 -0.25
C ARG A 15 -4.21 7.37 -1.56
N ALA A 16 -3.80 6.11 -1.54
CA ALA A 16 -3.39 5.36 -2.73
C ALA A 16 -4.51 5.24 -3.77
N GLN A 17 -5.75 4.99 -3.32
CA GLN A 17 -6.91 4.94 -4.19
C GLN A 17 -7.19 6.29 -4.86
N LYS A 18 -7.11 7.39 -4.10
CA LYS A 18 -7.27 8.74 -4.65
C LYS A 18 -6.21 9.06 -5.71
N LEU A 19 -4.94 8.81 -5.41
CA LEU A 19 -3.83 9.07 -6.33
C LEU A 19 -3.90 8.19 -7.58
N SER A 20 -4.22 6.91 -7.44
CA SER A 20 -4.38 6.00 -8.58
C SER A 20 -5.52 6.41 -9.50
N ARG A 21 -6.64 6.87 -8.93
CA ARG A 21 -7.74 7.44 -9.71
C ARG A 21 -7.29 8.68 -10.48
N LYS A 22 -6.48 9.55 -9.86
CA LYS A 22 -5.90 10.71 -10.53
C LYS A 22 -5.03 10.29 -11.73
N ILE A 23 -4.10 9.34 -11.53
CA ILE A 23 -3.27 8.78 -12.60
C ILE A 23 -4.16 8.24 -13.73
N LEU A 24 -5.15 7.39 -13.42
CA LEU A 24 -6.00 6.77 -14.43
C LEU A 24 -6.84 7.78 -15.21
N ALA A 25 -7.35 8.83 -14.57
CA ALA A 25 -8.15 9.86 -15.24
C ALA A 25 -7.29 10.85 -16.04
N GLU A 26 -6.22 11.36 -15.45
CA GLU A 26 -5.45 12.49 -15.99
C GLU A 26 -4.26 12.06 -16.86
N GLU A 27 -3.57 10.97 -16.48
CA GLU A 27 -2.39 10.49 -17.22
C GLU A 27 -2.75 9.42 -18.26
N VAL A 28 -3.69 8.52 -17.91
CA VAL A 28 -4.08 7.39 -18.78
C VAL A 28 -5.32 7.72 -19.62
N GLY A 29 -6.19 8.62 -19.15
CA GLY A 29 -7.43 9.00 -19.84
C GLY A 29 -8.55 7.96 -19.77
N LEU A 30 -8.60 7.12 -18.74
CA LEU A 30 -9.61 6.07 -18.59
C LEU A 30 -10.84 6.54 -17.79
N PRO A 31 -12.06 6.15 -18.21
CA PRO A 31 -13.26 6.44 -17.43
C PRO A 31 -13.24 5.76 -16.06
N LEU A 32 -13.74 6.47 -15.06
CA LEU A 32 -13.81 6.00 -13.68
C LEU A 32 -15.25 5.81 -13.22
N GLY A 33 -15.52 4.67 -12.59
CA GLY A 33 -16.70 4.43 -11.77
C GLY A 33 -16.41 4.67 -10.28
N ARG A 34 -17.31 4.20 -9.41
CA ARG A 34 -17.16 4.33 -7.95
C ARG A 34 -15.95 3.55 -7.42
N SER A 35 -15.82 2.27 -7.80
CA SER A 35 -14.75 1.36 -7.35
C SER A 35 -13.99 0.68 -8.50
N ARG A 36 -14.22 1.16 -9.73
CA ARG A 36 -13.70 0.55 -10.96
C ARG A 36 -13.18 1.62 -11.91
N PHE A 37 -12.30 1.23 -12.80
CA PHE A 37 -11.97 1.96 -14.03
C PHE A 37 -12.36 1.12 -15.24
N PHE A 38 -12.52 1.76 -16.40
CA PHE A 38 -13.02 1.09 -17.59
C PHE A 38 -11.97 1.13 -18.70
N VAL A 39 -11.70 -0.03 -19.30
CA VAL A 39 -10.93 -0.14 -20.53
C VAL A 39 -11.87 -0.71 -21.58
N LYS A 40 -12.12 0.08 -22.64
CA LYS A 40 -13.22 -0.18 -23.58
C LYS A 40 -14.55 -0.31 -22.79
N ASN A 41 -15.31 -1.39 -22.97
CA ASN A 41 -16.56 -1.65 -22.26
C ASN A 41 -16.41 -2.58 -21.05
N THR A 42 -15.18 -2.87 -20.61
CA THR A 42 -14.94 -3.77 -19.47
C THR A 42 -14.49 -2.98 -18.25
N GLY A 43 -15.20 -3.15 -17.13
CA GLY A 43 -14.85 -2.54 -15.85
C GLY A 43 -13.88 -3.41 -15.05
N TYR A 44 -12.82 -2.80 -14.53
CA TYR A 44 -11.78 -3.44 -13.73
C TYR A 44 -11.79 -2.84 -12.31
N PRO A 45 -11.77 -3.66 -11.25
CA PRO A 45 -11.78 -3.15 -9.88
C PRO A 45 -10.47 -2.43 -9.56
N LEU A 46 -10.55 -1.44 -8.68
CA LEU A 46 -9.37 -0.76 -8.15
C LEU A 46 -9.26 -1.08 -6.66
N HIS A 47 -8.68 -2.23 -6.36
CA HIS A 47 -8.55 -2.79 -5.01
C HIS A 47 -7.11 -2.69 -4.51
N PHE A 48 -6.95 -2.23 -3.26
CA PHE A 48 -5.65 -2.06 -2.62
C PHE A 48 -5.61 -2.80 -1.30
N ILE A 49 -4.44 -3.35 -0.98
CA ILE A 49 -4.12 -3.80 0.37
C ILE A 49 -2.78 -3.22 0.83
N ALA A 50 -2.56 -3.22 2.14
CA ALA A 50 -1.25 -2.92 2.69
C ALA A 50 -0.59 -4.19 3.21
N PHE A 51 0.72 -4.27 3.07
CA PHE A 51 1.49 -5.39 3.55
C PHE A 51 2.81 -4.97 4.19
N GLU A 52 3.42 -5.89 4.91
CA GLU A 52 4.78 -5.77 5.45
C GLU A 52 5.71 -6.79 4.79
N HIS A 53 6.84 -6.29 4.28
CA HIS A 53 7.92 -7.09 3.69
C HIS A 53 9.23 -6.31 3.75
N PRO A 54 10.38 -6.97 4.01
CA PRO A 54 11.66 -6.28 4.18
C PRO A 54 12.21 -5.63 2.91
N SER A 55 11.82 -6.10 1.73
CA SER A 55 12.43 -5.69 0.45
C SER A 55 11.45 -5.43 -0.69
N ARG A 56 10.14 -5.66 -0.50
CA ARG A 56 9.15 -5.50 -1.57
C ARG A 56 8.31 -4.27 -1.27
N LEU A 57 8.30 -3.30 -2.18
CA LEU A 57 7.62 -2.01 -2.01
C LEU A 57 6.16 -2.01 -2.48
N GLY A 58 5.88 -2.76 -3.53
CA GLY A 58 4.54 -2.97 -4.06
C GLY A 58 4.47 -4.25 -4.87
N TYR A 59 3.25 -4.60 -5.29
CA TYR A 59 3.01 -5.59 -6.32
C TYR A 59 1.61 -5.42 -6.91
N PHE A 60 1.41 -5.88 -8.14
CA PHE A 60 0.10 -6.17 -8.71
C PHE A 60 -0.12 -7.68 -8.77
N GLN A 61 -1.30 -8.14 -8.35
CA GLN A 61 -1.73 -9.53 -8.42
C GLN A 61 -2.96 -9.66 -9.33
N ALA A 62 -2.79 -10.42 -10.41
CA ALA A 62 -3.76 -10.50 -11.50
C ALA A 62 -5.06 -11.26 -11.18
N ASP A 63 -4.97 -12.39 -10.46
CA ASP A 63 -6.13 -13.24 -10.14
C ASP A 63 -7.17 -12.52 -9.25
N LEU A 64 -6.68 -11.61 -8.40
CA LEU A 64 -7.46 -10.84 -7.43
C LEU A 64 -7.65 -9.38 -7.86
N TYR A 65 -7.01 -8.95 -8.95
CA TYR A 65 -7.00 -7.56 -9.40
C TYR A 65 -6.63 -6.57 -8.30
N GLU A 66 -5.55 -6.89 -7.59
CA GLU A 66 -5.18 -6.21 -6.36
C GLU A 66 -3.79 -5.60 -6.47
N ILE A 67 -3.66 -4.37 -5.97
CA ILE A 67 -2.37 -3.72 -5.79
C ILE A 67 -2.01 -3.75 -4.31
N GLY A 68 -0.91 -4.43 -3.99
CA GLY A 68 -0.31 -4.39 -2.66
C GLY A 68 0.62 -3.19 -2.51
N ILE A 69 0.56 -2.52 -1.37
CA ILE A 69 1.43 -1.40 -1.01
C ILE A 69 2.13 -1.71 0.30
N ASN A 70 3.45 -1.55 0.35
CA ASN A 70 4.19 -1.75 1.60
C ASN A 70 3.85 -0.65 2.61
N LYS A 71 3.68 -1.02 3.89
CA LYS A 71 3.34 -0.08 4.97
C LYS A 71 4.34 1.07 5.13
N VAL A 72 5.57 0.96 4.63
CA VAL A 72 6.55 2.05 4.60
C VAL A 72 5.98 3.32 3.95
N TYR A 73 5.04 3.17 3.00
CA TYR A 73 4.40 4.31 2.33
C TYR A 73 3.39 5.08 3.19
N LEU A 74 3.10 4.63 4.43
CA LEU A 74 2.41 5.46 5.43
C LEU A 74 3.11 6.82 5.62
N PHE A 75 4.42 6.81 5.44
CA PHE A 75 5.33 7.88 5.82
C PHE A 75 6.04 8.51 4.62
N GLU A 76 5.93 7.91 3.46
CA GLU A 76 6.56 8.41 2.24
C GLU A 76 5.75 9.56 1.62
N SER A 77 6.43 10.41 0.85
CA SER A 77 5.81 11.50 0.12
C SER A 77 4.83 11.01 -0.95
N ASP A 78 3.89 11.88 -1.34
CA ASP A 78 2.97 11.60 -2.46
C ASP A 78 3.71 11.33 -3.76
N GLU A 79 4.87 11.95 -3.97
CA GLU A 79 5.71 11.71 -5.15
C GLU A 79 6.23 10.26 -5.20
N ASN A 80 6.78 9.77 -4.08
CA ASN A 80 7.26 8.38 -4.00
C ASN A 80 6.11 7.39 -4.15
N LEU A 81 4.94 7.68 -3.54
CA LEU A 81 3.75 6.84 -3.69
C LEU A 81 3.20 6.88 -5.12
N LEU A 82 3.16 8.03 -5.78
CA LEU A 82 2.75 8.15 -7.19
C LEU A 82 3.65 7.30 -8.10
N ASN A 83 4.97 7.32 -7.87
CA ASN A 83 5.90 6.51 -8.66
C ASN A 83 5.67 5.00 -8.46
N LEU A 84 5.41 4.55 -7.23
CA LEU A 84 4.99 3.18 -6.97
C LEU A 84 3.67 2.85 -7.70
N LEU A 85 2.67 3.71 -7.57
CA LEU A 85 1.34 3.46 -8.14
C LEU A 85 1.38 3.39 -9.67
N ARG A 86 2.15 4.25 -10.34
CA ARG A 86 2.37 4.16 -11.79
C ARG A 86 3.00 2.83 -12.18
N HIS A 87 3.96 2.34 -11.39
CA HIS A 87 4.60 1.03 -11.63
C HIS A 87 3.58 -0.11 -11.54
N GLU A 88 2.82 -0.17 -10.45
CA GLU A 88 1.85 -1.26 -10.25
C GLU A 88 0.65 -1.15 -11.21
N LEU A 89 0.22 0.06 -11.54
CA LEU A 89 -0.78 0.29 -12.59
C LEU A 89 -0.26 -0.08 -13.98
N ALA A 90 1.04 0.08 -14.25
CA ALA A 90 1.64 -0.41 -15.49
C ALA A 90 1.56 -1.93 -15.59
N HIS A 91 1.87 -2.66 -14.52
CA HIS A 91 1.65 -4.12 -14.49
C HIS A 91 0.17 -4.47 -14.70
N TYR A 92 -0.74 -3.74 -14.06
CA TYR A 92 -2.17 -3.98 -14.20
C TYR A 92 -2.65 -3.73 -15.64
N LEU A 93 -2.32 -2.59 -16.23
CA LEU A 93 -2.68 -2.29 -17.60
C LEU A 93 -2.03 -3.26 -18.59
N THR A 94 -0.78 -3.66 -18.35
CA THR A 94 -0.09 -4.69 -19.17
C THR A 94 -0.88 -6.00 -19.15
N TYR A 95 -1.32 -6.45 -17.98
CA TYR A 95 -2.18 -7.62 -17.86
C TYR A 95 -3.51 -7.45 -18.62
N ILE A 96 -4.15 -6.29 -18.53
CA ILE A 96 -5.42 -6.01 -19.23
C ILE A 96 -5.23 -6.04 -20.76
N TYR A 97 -4.16 -5.44 -21.27
CA TYR A 97 -3.96 -5.29 -22.72
C TYR A 97 -3.34 -6.53 -23.38
N TYR A 98 -2.50 -7.28 -22.66
CA TYR A 98 -1.69 -8.36 -23.23
C TYR A 98 -1.94 -9.73 -22.59
N GLY A 99 -2.69 -9.80 -21.48
CA GLY A 99 -3.08 -11.06 -20.83
C GLY A 99 -2.05 -11.59 -19.81
N PRO A 100 -2.20 -12.85 -19.36
CA PRO A 100 -1.37 -13.43 -18.28
C PRO A 100 0.01 -13.94 -18.71
N HIS A 101 0.26 -14.11 -20.00
CA HIS A 101 1.47 -14.81 -20.49
C HIS A 101 2.67 -13.90 -20.74
N VAL A 102 2.58 -12.63 -20.34
CA VAL A 102 3.64 -11.64 -20.51
C VAL A 102 4.60 -11.63 -19.33
N SER A 103 5.88 -11.40 -19.63
CA SER A 103 6.90 -11.27 -18.58
C SER A 103 6.71 -9.97 -17.80
N HIS A 104 6.97 -10.02 -16.49
CA HIS A 104 6.66 -8.94 -15.54
C HIS A 104 7.21 -7.58 -15.98
N HIS A 105 8.41 -7.55 -16.58
CA HIS A 105 9.04 -6.34 -17.12
C HIS A 105 9.45 -6.53 -18.59
N GLY A 106 8.61 -7.23 -19.35
CA GLY A 106 8.83 -7.51 -20.76
C GLY A 106 8.69 -6.29 -21.65
N LYS A 107 8.74 -6.55 -22.96
CA LYS A 107 8.51 -5.54 -23.99
C LYS A 107 7.17 -4.83 -23.77
N GLU A 108 6.13 -5.57 -23.43
CA GLU A 108 4.76 -5.10 -23.26
C GLU A 108 4.62 -4.14 -22.08
N PHE A 109 5.31 -4.44 -20.97
CA PHE A 109 5.37 -3.52 -19.83
C PHE A 109 6.04 -2.20 -20.21
N HIS A 110 7.16 -2.27 -20.92
CA HIS A 110 7.88 -1.07 -21.38
C HIS A 110 7.04 -0.26 -22.38
N GLU A 111 6.30 -0.92 -23.27
CA GLU A 111 5.35 -0.27 -24.18
C GLU A 111 4.26 0.49 -23.41
N ILE A 112 3.72 -0.07 -22.33
CA ILE A 112 2.75 0.62 -21.46
C ILE A 112 3.39 1.82 -20.76
N CYS A 113 4.57 1.67 -20.16
CA CYS A 113 5.26 2.79 -19.52
C CYS A 113 5.55 3.92 -20.51
N GLN A 114 6.04 3.59 -21.70
CA GLN A 114 6.31 4.58 -22.76
C GLN A 114 5.03 5.27 -23.23
N ARG A 115 3.95 4.52 -23.45
CA ARG A 115 2.66 5.05 -23.90
C ARG A 115 2.13 6.17 -23.01
N TYR A 116 2.32 6.05 -21.69
CA TYR A 116 1.81 7.02 -20.71
C TYR A 116 2.88 7.97 -20.16
N GLY A 117 4.08 8.00 -20.76
CA GLY A 117 5.15 8.89 -20.32
C GLY A 117 5.70 8.55 -18.93
N TRP A 118 5.51 7.34 -18.44
CA TRP A 118 6.06 6.88 -17.18
C TRP A 118 7.54 6.54 -17.37
N ASN A 119 8.40 7.42 -16.85
CA ASN A 119 9.85 7.36 -17.01
C ASN A 119 10.46 6.04 -16.50
N THR A 120 11.68 5.72 -16.95
CA THR A 120 12.42 4.52 -16.51
C THR A 120 12.68 4.47 -15.00
N GLU A 121 12.56 5.60 -14.30
CA GLU A 121 12.66 5.66 -12.84
C GLU A 121 11.47 4.98 -12.16
N VAL A 122 10.25 5.06 -12.71
CA VAL A 122 9.09 4.28 -12.25
C VAL A 122 9.35 2.78 -12.38
N SER A 123 10.03 2.33 -13.45
CA SER A 123 10.43 0.92 -13.61
C SER A 123 11.47 0.48 -12.57
N ARG A 124 12.31 1.39 -12.07
CA ARG A 124 13.38 1.10 -11.07
C ARG A 124 12.99 1.38 -9.62
N ALA A 125 11.95 2.17 -9.38
CA ALA A 125 11.55 2.65 -8.06
C ALA A 125 11.19 1.52 -7.08
N ALA A 126 10.74 0.36 -7.59
CA ALA A 126 10.40 -0.80 -6.79
C ALA A 126 11.62 -1.54 -6.17
N ILE A 127 12.86 -1.19 -6.53
CA ILE A 127 14.07 -2.00 -6.25
C ILE A 127 14.96 -1.44 -5.10
N LYS A 128 14.70 -0.24 -4.53
CA LYS A 128 15.65 0.31 -3.53
C LYS A 128 15.45 -0.25 -2.10
N THR A 129 16.06 -1.41 -1.85
CA THR A 129 16.20 -2.10 -0.55
C THR A 129 16.78 -1.22 0.56
N GLU A 130 17.64 -0.25 0.22
CA GLU A 130 18.33 0.59 1.20
C GLU A 130 17.42 1.62 1.89
N LYS A 131 16.35 2.09 1.21
CA LYS A 131 15.44 3.10 1.78
C LYS A 131 14.51 2.50 2.83
N ILE A 132 14.08 1.24 2.69
CA ILE A 132 13.19 0.56 3.63
C ILE A 132 13.91 0.35 4.98
N ALA A 133 15.13 -0.19 4.93
CA ALA A 133 15.93 -0.42 6.14
C ALA A 133 16.28 0.88 6.88
N HIS A 134 16.44 2.00 6.16
CA HIS A 134 16.64 3.31 6.78
C HIS A 134 15.37 3.81 7.49
N HIS A 135 14.22 3.73 6.84
CA HIS A 135 12.94 4.16 7.42
C HIS A 135 12.50 3.30 8.62
N GLU A 136 12.69 1.98 8.56
CA GLU A 136 12.43 1.10 9.73
C GLU A 136 13.31 1.47 10.92
N LYS A 137 14.60 1.78 10.69
CA LYS A 137 15.51 2.26 11.75
C LYS A 137 15.08 3.61 12.32
N VAL A 138 14.62 4.52 11.46
CA VAL A 138 14.12 5.84 11.90
C VAL A 138 12.84 5.67 12.71
N LEU A 139 11.89 4.84 12.27
CA LEU A 139 10.66 4.54 13.00
C LEU A 139 10.93 3.86 14.34
N ALA A 140 11.79 2.85 14.39
CA ALA A 140 12.20 2.20 15.63
C ALA A 140 12.85 3.20 16.60
N LYS A 141 13.65 4.14 16.07
CA LYS A 141 14.27 5.22 16.85
C LYS A 141 13.23 6.19 17.40
N VAL A 142 12.24 6.58 16.60
CA VAL A 142 11.12 7.43 17.03
C VAL A 142 10.30 6.72 18.12
N HIS A 143 9.95 5.44 17.95
CA HIS A 143 9.25 4.66 18.97
C HIS A 143 10.04 4.59 20.28
N LYS A 144 11.36 4.36 20.21
CA LYS A 144 12.23 4.33 21.39
C LYS A 144 12.29 5.68 22.10
N LEU A 145 12.36 6.78 21.36
CA LEU A 145 12.35 8.14 21.91
C LEU A 145 11.02 8.46 22.60
N LEU A 146 9.89 8.05 22.04
CA LEU A 146 8.57 8.23 22.68
C LEU A 146 8.40 7.37 23.94
N SER A 147 9.03 6.20 24.00
CA SER A 147 9.07 5.40 25.24
C SER A 147 9.88 6.09 26.33
N LEU A 148 11.02 6.71 25.97
CA LEU A 148 11.85 7.49 26.90
C LEU A 148 11.18 8.80 27.34
N ALA A 149 10.33 9.37 26.49
CA ALA A 149 9.49 10.53 26.82
C ALA A 149 8.49 10.25 27.96
N ASN A 150 8.17 8.98 28.25
CA ASN A 150 7.34 8.59 29.40
C ASN A 150 8.17 8.24 30.66
N SER A 151 9.49 8.49 30.67
CA SER A 151 10.33 8.19 31.82
C SER A 151 10.18 9.21 32.95
N SER A 152 10.54 8.82 34.17
CA SER A 152 10.49 9.65 35.38
C SER A 152 11.55 10.77 35.43
N HIS A 153 12.48 10.82 34.46
CA HIS A 153 13.53 11.83 34.39
C HIS A 153 13.14 12.96 33.44
N LEU A 154 12.70 14.09 34.02
CA LEU A 154 12.11 15.23 33.31
C LEU A 154 12.96 15.74 32.12
N GLY A 155 14.27 15.92 32.33
CA GLY A 155 15.17 16.42 31.27
C GLY A 155 15.40 15.42 30.14
N GLU A 156 15.42 14.12 30.44
CA GLU A 156 15.55 13.07 29.43
C GLU A 156 14.24 12.92 28.63
N ALA A 157 13.11 13.03 29.32
CA ALA A 157 11.79 12.99 28.71
C ALA A 157 11.56 14.16 27.74
N GLU A 158 11.93 15.38 28.12
CA GLU A 158 11.82 16.57 27.26
C GLU A 158 12.73 16.47 26.02
N ALA A 159 14.00 16.10 26.21
CA ALA A 159 14.95 15.95 25.11
C ALA A 159 14.51 14.84 24.14
N ALA A 160 13.99 13.73 24.65
CA ALA A 160 13.47 12.64 23.84
C ALA A 160 12.21 13.04 23.06
N THR A 161 11.33 13.83 23.67
CA THR A 161 10.10 14.34 23.02
C THR A 161 10.43 15.29 21.88
N LEU A 162 11.31 16.27 22.10
CA LEU A 162 11.76 17.19 21.06
C LEU A 162 12.43 16.44 19.91
N LYS A 163 13.28 15.46 20.22
CA LYS A 163 13.96 14.69 19.17
C LYS A 163 13.01 13.81 18.38
N ALA A 164 12.00 13.25 19.05
CA ALA A 164 10.93 12.53 18.37
C ALA A 164 10.17 13.49 17.44
N GLN A 165 9.76 14.68 17.90
CA GLN A 165 9.07 15.70 17.07
C GLN A 165 9.89 16.14 15.86
N GLU A 166 11.19 16.38 16.03
CA GLU A 166 12.08 16.70 14.91
C GLU A 166 12.12 15.58 13.87
N LEU A 167 12.26 14.33 14.30
CA LEU A 167 12.27 13.19 13.38
C LEU A 167 10.88 13.00 12.75
N LEU A 168 9.81 13.26 13.49
CA LEU A 168 8.45 13.18 12.99
C LEU A 168 8.21 14.18 11.87
N LEU A 169 8.59 15.44 12.09
CA LEU A 169 8.47 16.53 11.11
C LEU A 169 9.41 16.31 9.92
N LYS A 170 10.67 15.94 10.17
CA LYS A 170 11.68 15.71 9.13
C LYS A 170 11.28 14.60 8.16
N TYR A 171 10.58 13.58 8.66
CA TYR A 171 10.16 12.42 7.87
C TYR A 171 8.64 12.37 7.64
N ASN A 172 7.90 13.46 7.91
CA ASN A 172 6.43 13.56 7.79
C ASN A 172 5.65 12.38 8.42
N LEU A 173 6.14 11.89 9.55
CA LEU A 173 5.61 10.72 10.25
C LEU A 173 4.43 11.13 11.16
N ASN A 174 3.28 10.48 11.02
CA ASN A 174 2.12 10.68 11.90
C ASN A 174 1.93 9.46 12.81
N LEU A 175 2.10 9.62 14.13
CA LEU A 175 2.24 8.51 15.10
C LEU A 175 0.96 7.96 15.67
N LYS A 176 -0.18 8.63 15.49
CA LYS A 176 -1.41 8.27 16.20
C LYS A 176 -2.00 6.92 15.78
N GLU A 177 -1.49 6.30 14.72
CA GLU A 177 -2.20 5.22 14.03
C GLU A 177 -1.46 3.86 14.03
N THR A 178 -0.28 3.77 14.65
CA THR A 178 0.57 2.55 14.64
C THR A 178 0.37 1.59 15.82
N ARG A 179 -0.50 1.89 16.80
CA ARG A 179 -0.69 1.04 18.00
C ARG A 179 -1.68 -0.12 17.85
N ASP A 180 -2.53 -0.11 16.82
CA ASP A 180 -3.59 -1.12 16.60
C ASP A 180 -3.48 -1.83 15.23
N GLU A 181 -2.29 -2.34 14.89
CA GLU A 181 -2.09 -3.11 13.64
C GLU A 181 -2.60 -4.56 13.79
N MET A 182 -3.73 -4.86 13.18
CA MET A 182 -4.24 -6.22 13.01
C MET A 182 -3.60 -6.90 11.80
N ARG A 183 -3.34 -8.21 11.93
CA ARG A 183 -2.91 -9.06 10.81
C ARG A 183 -4.13 -9.66 10.13
N LEU A 184 -4.17 -9.56 8.80
CA LEU A 184 -5.22 -10.13 7.99
C LEU A 184 -4.78 -11.48 7.41
N LEU A 185 -5.61 -12.50 7.61
CA LEU A 185 -5.46 -13.81 6.98
C LEU A 185 -6.46 -13.93 5.83
N ARG A 186 -5.96 -14.27 4.63
CA ARG A 186 -6.83 -14.63 3.51
C ARG A 186 -7.34 -16.04 3.72
N LEU A 187 -8.67 -16.18 3.77
CA LEU A 187 -9.32 -17.47 3.94
C LEU A 187 -9.52 -18.15 2.58
N PHE A 188 -10.46 -17.66 1.78
CA PHE A 188 -10.78 -18.23 0.47
C PHE A 188 -11.27 -17.15 -0.51
N PRO A 189 -10.72 -17.06 -1.74
CA PRO A 189 -11.24 -16.16 -2.75
C PRO A 189 -12.58 -16.67 -3.28
N GLN A 190 -13.63 -15.82 -3.30
CA GLN A 190 -14.93 -16.16 -3.87
C GLN A 190 -15.49 -14.97 -4.66
N LYS A 191 -16.08 -15.23 -5.84
CA LYS A 191 -16.63 -14.18 -6.72
C LYS A 191 -17.81 -13.41 -6.10
N ARG A 192 -18.53 -14.03 -5.16
CA ARG A 192 -19.70 -13.44 -4.47
C ARG A 192 -19.76 -13.95 -3.04
N SER A 193 -20.29 -13.12 -2.14
CA SER A 193 -20.62 -13.54 -0.78
C SER A 193 -21.60 -14.71 -0.83
N SER A 194 -21.43 -15.67 0.09
CA SER A 194 -22.24 -16.89 0.15
C SER A 194 -22.66 -17.18 1.58
N ALA A 195 -23.75 -17.94 1.76
CA ALA A 195 -24.20 -18.39 3.07
C ALA A 195 -23.08 -19.13 3.83
N LYS A 196 -22.27 -19.91 3.11
CA LYS A 196 -21.07 -20.58 3.65
C LYS A 196 -20.04 -19.59 4.17
N LEU A 197 -19.75 -18.53 3.43
CA LEU A 197 -18.80 -17.49 3.85
C LEU A 197 -19.32 -16.71 5.06
N SER A 198 -20.63 -16.45 5.12
CA SER A 198 -21.29 -15.83 6.29
C SER A 198 -21.21 -16.73 7.52
N ALA A 199 -21.46 -18.04 7.37
CA ALA A 199 -21.34 -19.01 8.44
C ALA A 199 -19.91 -19.11 8.99
N ILE A 200 -18.91 -19.23 8.11
CA ILE A 200 -17.49 -19.20 8.48
C ILE A 200 -17.15 -17.89 9.21
N SER A 201 -17.60 -16.76 8.68
CA SER A 201 -17.42 -15.44 9.29
C SER A 201 -18.02 -15.35 10.70
N SER A 202 -19.18 -15.99 10.92
CA SER A 202 -19.84 -16.04 12.24
C SER A 202 -19.05 -16.92 13.22
N ILE A 203 -18.57 -18.09 12.78
CA ILE A 203 -17.72 -18.96 13.60
C ILE A 203 -16.42 -18.24 13.98
N LEU A 204 -15.76 -17.57 13.03
CA LEU A 204 -14.50 -16.88 13.30
C LEU A 204 -14.63 -15.77 14.35
N ARG A 205 -15.79 -15.09 14.41
CA ARG A 205 -16.05 -14.08 15.45
C ARG A 205 -16.05 -14.66 16.86
N THR A 206 -16.39 -15.94 17.06
CA THR A 206 -16.28 -16.58 18.39
C THR A 206 -14.84 -16.74 18.85
N PHE A 207 -13.89 -16.67 17.92
CA PHE A 207 -12.44 -16.73 18.17
C PHE A 207 -11.76 -15.35 18.07
N LEU A 208 -12.54 -14.26 18.18
CA LEU A 208 -12.05 -12.88 18.05
C LEU A 208 -11.39 -12.57 16.69
N VAL A 209 -11.71 -13.36 15.66
CA VAL A 209 -11.29 -13.10 14.28
C VAL A 209 -12.41 -12.36 13.56
N TYR A 210 -12.13 -11.11 13.18
CA TYR A 210 -13.11 -10.24 12.54
C TYR A 210 -12.96 -10.29 11.01
N PRO A 211 -14.01 -10.68 10.27
CA PRO A 211 -13.99 -10.62 8.81
C PRO A 211 -13.89 -9.18 8.33
N VAL A 212 -12.94 -8.94 7.42
CA VAL A 212 -12.81 -7.69 6.67
C VAL A 212 -13.18 -8.00 5.22
N PHE A 213 -14.14 -7.25 4.67
CA PHE A 213 -14.68 -7.43 3.31
C PHE A 213 -14.27 -6.28 2.38
#